data_AF-A0A7R9TMA9-F1
#
_entry.id   AF-A0A7R9TMA9-F1
#
_cell.length_a   1.000
_cell.length_b   1.000
_cell.length_c   1.000
_cell.angle_alpha   90.00
_cell.angle_beta   90.00
_cell.angle_gamma   90.00
#
_symmetry.space_group_name_H-M   'P 1'
#
loop_
_entity.id
_entity.type
_entity.pdbx_description
1 polymer ?
#
loop_
_entity_poly.entity_id
_entity_poly.type
_entity_poly.pdbx_seq_one_letter_code
_entity_poly.pdbx_strand_id
1 'polypeptide(L)'
;EISHSADPDNGAVVDKTGRLPKLASPIQRVMYLSNRSKGHIDYTAHEVFPQVHPQVLEKISNADGIVYGMGSLYTSVCPSLALVGVGEYIAERDCPKVLMLNGYPDRETATMTASQFVQAVTDTLNREGTEDALSHPPTAYVSAVIAPAEGLVELDEDAIAEQGISIIKLSSTVKEGEEGDIRLFEPPALIESLAEIVGEHARAGAATSA
;
A
#
# COMPACT_ATOMS: atom_id res chain seq x y z
N GLU A 1 -14.89 1.30 -12.53
CA GLU A 1 -15.44 0.76 -11.28
C GLU A 1 -14.48 -0.29 -10.74
N ILE A 2 -13.91 -0.05 -9.55
CA ILE A 2 -12.79 -0.84 -9.01
C ILE A 2 -13.25 -1.94 -8.04
N SER A 3 -14.50 -1.88 -7.55
CA SER A 3 -15.01 -2.85 -6.60
C SER A 3 -16.54 -2.93 -6.47
N HIS A 4 -17.30 -2.11 -7.22
CA HIS A 4 -18.76 -2.09 -7.19
C HIS A 4 -19.32 -2.61 -8.52
N SER A 5 -20.48 -3.25 -8.45
CA SER A 5 -21.32 -3.50 -9.62
C SER A 5 -21.98 -2.21 -10.06
N ALA A 6 -21.94 -1.91 -11.37
CA ALA A 6 -22.65 -0.81 -12.04
C ALA A 6 -24.19 -0.89 -11.92
N ASP A 7 -24.72 -1.83 -11.15
CA ASP A 7 -26.14 -2.06 -10.94
C ASP A 7 -26.62 -1.19 -9.75
N PRO A 8 -27.41 -0.13 -10.00
CA PRO A 8 -27.87 0.78 -8.95
C PRO A 8 -28.75 0.10 -7.89
N ASP A 9 -29.32 -1.07 -8.16
CA ASP A 9 -30.07 -1.87 -7.18
C ASP A 9 -29.18 -2.78 -6.32
N ASN A 10 -27.88 -2.90 -6.64
CA ASN A 10 -26.97 -3.87 -6.02
C ASN A 10 -25.63 -3.28 -5.53
N GLY A 11 -25.59 -1.97 -5.29
CA GLY A 11 -24.40 -1.22 -4.84
C GLY A 11 -23.80 -1.66 -3.48
N ALA A 12 -24.42 -2.63 -2.80
CA ALA A 12 -23.92 -3.23 -1.57
C ALA A 12 -23.00 -4.45 -1.79
N VAL A 13 -22.85 -4.93 -3.02
CA VAL A 13 -22.02 -6.11 -3.32
C VAL A 13 -20.63 -5.67 -3.78
N VAL A 14 -19.64 -5.91 -2.92
CA VAL A 14 -18.22 -5.78 -3.24
C VAL A 14 -17.72 -7.14 -3.73
N ASP A 15 -17.59 -7.31 -5.05
CA ASP A 15 -16.99 -8.52 -5.61
C ASP A 15 -15.47 -8.36 -5.67
N LYS A 16 -14.77 -9.01 -4.73
CA LYS A 16 -13.31 -9.13 -4.70
C LYS A 16 -12.81 -10.43 -5.34
N THR A 17 -13.70 -11.25 -5.90
CA THR A 17 -13.29 -12.44 -6.64
C THR A 17 -12.76 -11.95 -7.99
N GLY A 18 -11.54 -12.33 -8.37
CA GLY A 18 -10.80 -11.82 -9.55
C GLY A 18 -11.48 -11.98 -10.92
N ARG A 19 -12.76 -12.41 -10.94
CA ARG A 19 -13.61 -12.63 -12.12
C ARG A 19 -13.78 -11.43 -13.04
N LEU A 20 -13.41 -10.22 -12.58
CA LEU A 20 -13.49 -9.00 -13.39
C LEU A 20 -12.19 -8.77 -14.18
N PRO A 21 -12.29 -8.31 -15.43
CA PRO A 21 -11.11 -8.07 -16.25
C PRO A 21 -10.17 -7.02 -15.62
N LYS A 22 -8.90 -7.11 -16.03
CA LYS A 22 -7.87 -6.08 -15.79
C LYS A 22 -8.42 -4.70 -16.16
N LEU A 23 -8.06 -3.69 -15.38
CA LEU A 23 -8.43 -2.32 -15.71
C LEU A 23 -7.82 -1.89 -17.05
N ALA A 24 -8.58 -1.13 -17.83
CA ALA A 24 -8.14 -0.66 -19.15
C ALA A 24 -7.02 0.39 -19.07
N SER A 25 -6.82 1.00 -17.90
CA SER A 25 -5.77 1.96 -17.61
C SER A 25 -5.33 1.84 -16.14
N PRO A 26 -4.08 2.23 -15.82
CA PRO A 26 -3.63 2.33 -14.44
C PRO A 26 -4.51 3.27 -13.60
N ILE A 27 -4.66 2.94 -12.32
CA ILE A 27 -5.29 3.85 -11.35
C ILE A 27 -4.30 4.96 -11.04
N GLN A 28 -4.74 6.22 -11.12
CA GLN A 28 -3.92 7.37 -10.75
C GLN A 28 -3.97 7.67 -9.25
N ARG A 29 -5.18 7.61 -8.66
CA ARG A 29 -5.39 7.96 -7.25
C ARG A 29 -6.71 7.39 -6.74
N VAL A 30 -6.78 7.14 -5.43
CA VAL A 30 -8.04 6.87 -4.71
C VAL A 30 -8.36 8.03 -3.78
N MET A 31 -9.64 8.33 -3.62
CA MET A 31 -10.11 9.46 -2.82
C MET A 31 -11.43 9.16 -2.12
N TYR A 32 -11.66 9.83 -1.00
CA TYR A 32 -12.94 9.79 -0.31
C TYR A 32 -13.88 10.85 -0.86
N LEU A 33 -15.12 10.46 -1.14
CA LEU A 33 -16.17 11.36 -1.60
C LEU A 33 -17.27 11.44 -0.56
N SER A 34 -17.85 12.63 -0.38
CA SER A 34 -19.08 12.80 0.40
C SER A 34 -20.23 13.24 -0.49
N ASN A 35 -21.35 12.54 -0.38
CA ASN A 35 -22.63 12.89 -0.98
C ASN A 35 -23.59 13.40 0.11
N ARG A 36 -23.51 14.69 0.45
CA ARG A 36 -24.52 15.27 1.35
C ARG A 36 -25.77 15.58 0.56
N SER A 37 -26.77 14.71 0.55
CA SER A 37 -28.12 15.11 0.13
C SER A 37 -28.81 15.84 1.29
N LYS A 38 -29.47 16.97 1.00
CA LYS A 38 -30.32 17.67 1.98
C LYS A 38 -31.72 17.82 1.40
N GLY A 39 -32.63 16.94 1.79
CA GLY A 39 -33.97 16.87 1.21
C GLY A 39 -33.96 16.34 -0.23
N HIS A 40 -34.63 17.04 -1.16
CA HIS A 40 -34.70 16.67 -2.58
C HIS A 40 -33.58 17.26 -3.45
N ILE A 41 -32.53 17.82 -2.83
CA ILE A 41 -31.41 18.43 -3.55
C ILE A 41 -30.24 17.46 -3.51
N ASP A 42 -29.89 16.94 -4.68
CA ASP A 42 -28.67 16.16 -4.92
C ASP A 42 -27.48 17.11 -5.00
N TYR A 43 -26.51 16.95 -4.08
CA TYR A 43 -25.25 17.67 -4.17
C TYR A 43 -24.27 16.78 -4.90
N THR A 44 -23.62 17.31 -5.93
CA THR A 44 -22.55 16.60 -6.64
C THR A 44 -21.51 16.12 -5.64
N ALA A 45 -21.10 14.85 -5.77
CA ALA A 45 -20.05 14.27 -4.94
C ALA A 45 -18.80 15.16 -4.99
N HIS A 46 -18.29 15.51 -3.81
CA HIS A 46 -17.05 16.29 -3.67
C HIS A 46 -16.04 15.49 -2.86
N GLU A 47 -14.77 15.72 -3.15
CA GLU A 47 -13.67 15.13 -2.41
C GLU A 47 -13.67 15.63 -0.97
N VAL A 48 -13.43 14.70 -0.05
CA VAL A 48 -13.29 14.97 1.37
C VAL A 48 -12.00 14.35 1.88
N PHE A 49 -11.48 14.91 2.97
CA PHE A 49 -10.22 14.50 3.59
C PHE A 49 -10.48 14.06 5.04
N PRO A 50 -10.94 12.81 5.25
CA PRO A 50 -11.27 12.33 6.58
C PRO A 50 -10.03 12.31 7.46
N GLN A 51 -10.19 12.78 8.69
CA GLN A 51 -9.15 12.71 9.71
C GLN A 51 -9.04 11.29 10.22
N VAL A 52 -7.81 10.80 10.39
CA VAL A 52 -7.59 9.49 11.01
C VAL A 52 -7.92 9.53 12.50
N HIS A 53 -8.33 8.39 13.06
CA HIS A 53 -8.61 8.29 14.50
C HIS A 53 -7.31 8.50 15.32
N PRO A 54 -7.31 9.32 16.38
CA PRO A 54 -6.09 9.68 17.12
C PRO A 54 -5.29 8.48 17.68
N GLN A 55 -5.97 7.40 18.09
CA GLN A 55 -5.28 6.18 18.56
C GLN A 55 -4.40 5.53 17.48
N VAL A 56 -4.73 5.70 16.19
CA VAL A 56 -3.90 5.19 15.09
C VAL A 56 -2.58 5.97 15.04
N LEU A 57 -2.65 7.30 15.16
CA LEU A 57 -1.48 8.18 15.20
C LEU A 57 -0.55 7.84 16.38
N GLU A 58 -1.13 7.58 17.56
CA GLU A 58 -0.37 7.12 18.72
C GLU A 58 0.34 5.78 18.44
N LYS A 59 -0.31 4.84 17.76
CA LYS A 59 0.31 3.56 17.38
C LYS A 59 1.42 3.74 16.35
N ILE A 60 1.25 4.60 15.35
CA ILE A 60 2.30 4.91 14.38
C ILE A 60 3.51 5.53 15.08
N SER A 61 3.28 6.52 15.96
CA SER A 61 4.33 7.23 16.70
C SER A 61 5.21 6.31 17.56
N ASN A 62 4.63 5.21 18.07
CA ASN A 62 5.31 4.26 18.95
C ASN A 62 5.69 2.95 18.25
N ALA A 63 5.51 2.83 16.93
CA ALA A 63 5.77 1.58 16.22
C ALA A 63 7.28 1.32 16.08
N ASP A 64 7.74 0.10 16.32
CA ASP A 64 9.13 -0.30 16.03
C ASP A 64 9.36 -0.63 14.55
N GLY A 65 8.28 -0.77 13.78
CA GLY A 65 8.27 -0.97 12.34
C GLY A 65 6.86 -0.85 11.79
N ILE A 66 6.73 -0.42 10.54
CA ILE A 66 5.46 -0.28 9.83
C ILE A 66 5.47 -1.26 8.66
N VAL A 67 4.41 -2.06 8.52
CA VAL A 67 4.29 -3.05 7.44
C VAL A 67 3.03 -2.76 6.65
N TYR A 68 3.19 -2.46 5.36
CA TYR A 68 2.11 -2.41 4.39
C TYR A 68 1.90 -3.83 3.87
N GLY A 69 0.90 -4.50 4.44
CA GLY A 69 0.63 -5.92 4.16
C GLY A 69 0.21 -6.19 2.72
N MET A 70 0.33 -7.45 2.33
CA MET A 70 -0.19 -7.97 1.06
C MET A 70 -1.71 -7.77 0.95
N GLY A 71 -2.19 -7.49 -0.26
CA GLY A 71 -3.59 -7.19 -0.56
C GLY A 71 -3.71 -6.27 -1.77
N SER A 72 -4.94 -5.98 -2.18
CA SER A 72 -5.17 -5.05 -3.30
C SER A 72 -4.69 -3.65 -2.95
N LEU A 73 -3.81 -3.11 -3.79
CA LEU A 73 -3.07 -1.89 -3.52
C LEU A 73 -4.02 -0.70 -3.36
N TYR A 74 -4.91 -0.47 -4.33
CA TYR A 74 -5.74 0.72 -4.36
C TYR A 74 -7.06 0.54 -3.60
N THR A 75 -7.55 -0.69 -3.42
CA THR A 75 -8.83 -0.94 -2.73
C THR A 75 -8.70 -1.45 -1.30
N SER A 76 -7.48 -1.74 -0.80
CA SER A 76 -7.26 -2.15 0.59
C SER A 76 -6.17 -1.35 1.30
N VAL A 77 -5.00 -1.20 0.67
CA VAL A 77 -3.85 -0.51 1.30
C VAL A 77 -4.03 1.01 1.22
N CYS A 78 -4.09 1.58 0.01
CA CYS A 78 -4.15 3.02 -0.21
C CYS A 78 -5.31 3.74 0.53
N PRO A 79 -6.53 3.19 0.63
CA PRO A 79 -7.61 3.86 1.37
C PRO A 79 -7.27 4.13 2.83
N SER A 80 -6.53 3.20 3.48
CA SER A 80 -6.09 3.36 4.87
C SER A 80 -4.99 4.42 5.02
N LEU A 81 -4.24 4.68 3.95
CA LEU A 81 -3.11 5.61 3.92
C LEU A 81 -3.51 7.03 3.48
N ALA A 82 -4.59 7.17 2.72
CA ALA A 82 -5.06 8.45 2.19
C ALA A 82 -5.69 9.40 3.24
N LEU A 83 -5.77 8.96 4.50
CA LEU A 83 -6.35 9.73 5.60
C LEU A 83 -5.39 10.84 6.07
N VAL A 84 -5.96 11.99 6.43
CA VAL A 84 -5.17 13.12 6.93
C VAL A 84 -4.51 12.74 8.25
N GLY A 85 -3.22 13.05 8.37
CA GLY A 85 -2.36 12.74 9.52
C GLY A 85 -1.56 11.45 9.37
N VAL A 86 -1.95 10.53 8.48
CA VAL A 86 -1.22 9.25 8.33
C VAL A 86 0.14 9.47 7.66
N GLY A 87 0.18 10.20 6.54
CA GLY A 87 1.42 10.52 5.83
C GLY A 87 2.44 11.21 6.74
N GLU A 88 2.01 12.25 7.43
CA GLU A 88 2.82 13.05 8.35
C GLU A 88 3.49 12.18 9.42
N TYR A 89 2.69 11.39 10.15
CA TYR A 89 3.20 10.58 11.26
C TYR A 89 4.07 9.42 10.80
N ILE A 90 3.78 8.83 9.63
CA ILE A 90 4.64 7.79 9.07
C ILE A 90 5.99 8.39 8.65
N ALA A 91 6.00 9.53 7.95
CA ALA A 91 7.24 10.18 7.51
C ALA A 91 8.14 10.60 8.68
N GLU A 92 7.55 11.10 9.77
CA GLU A 92 8.28 11.50 10.98
C GLU A 92 8.82 10.30 11.79
N ARG A 93 8.20 9.12 11.67
CA ARG A 93 8.59 7.96 12.45
C ARG A 93 9.88 7.35 11.93
N ASP A 94 10.96 7.45 12.71
CA ASP A 94 12.21 6.73 12.45
C ASP A 94 12.12 5.23 12.83
N CYS A 95 11.55 4.45 11.93
CA CYS A 95 11.52 3.00 11.97
C CYS A 95 11.53 2.42 10.55
N PRO A 96 11.79 1.12 10.37
CA PRO A 96 11.61 0.45 9.09
C PRO A 96 10.16 0.53 8.62
N LYS A 97 9.99 0.69 7.31
CA LYS A 97 8.69 0.78 6.64
C LYS A 97 8.71 -0.17 5.46
N VAL A 98 8.02 -1.30 5.61
CA VAL A 98 8.16 -2.45 4.72
C VAL A 98 6.91 -2.59 3.87
N LEU A 99 7.09 -2.51 2.55
CA LEU A 99 6.02 -2.77 1.58
C LEU A 99 6.09 -4.23 1.13
N MET A 100 5.01 -4.97 1.33
CA MET A 100 4.91 -6.36 0.89
C MET A 100 4.18 -6.45 -0.46
N LEU A 101 4.84 -7.03 -1.46
CA LEU A 101 4.22 -7.25 -2.76
C LEU A 101 3.33 -8.49 -2.76
N ASN A 102 2.30 -8.45 -3.60
CA ASN A 102 1.47 -9.63 -3.87
C ASN A 102 2.26 -10.65 -4.68
N GLY A 103 2.01 -11.94 -4.46
CA GLY A 103 2.60 -13.00 -5.27
C GLY A 103 1.95 -13.20 -6.63
N TYR A 104 0.86 -12.49 -6.90
CA TYR A 104 0.18 -12.42 -8.19
C TYR A 104 -0.34 -10.98 -8.41
N PRO A 105 -0.12 -10.36 -9.58
CA PRO A 105 -0.67 -9.04 -9.89
C PRO A 105 -2.19 -9.11 -10.02
N ASP A 106 -2.90 -8.31 -9.24
CA ASP A 106 -4.35 -8.23 -9.36
C ASP A 106 -4.78 -7.35 -10.54
N ARG A 107 -6.09 -7.23 -10.78
CA ARG A 107 -6.64 -6.40 -11.87
C ARG A 107 -6.27 -4.92 -11.79
N GLU A 108 -5.89 -4.43 -10.61
CA GLU A 108 -5.50 -3.04 -10.35
C GLU A 108 -4.04 -2.79 -10.72
N THR A 109 -3.21 -3.82 -10.53
CA THR A 109 -1.74 -3.74 -10.53
C THR A 109 -1.07 -4.56 -11.64
N ALA A 110 -1.85 -5.14 -12.55
CA ALA A 110 -1.37 -6.08 -13.58
C ALA A 110 -0.27 -5.57 -14.53
N THR A 111 -0.02 -4.26 -14.57
CA THR A 111 1.04 -3.64 -15.39
C THR A 111 2.04 -2.85 -14.55
N MET A 112 1.96 -2.98 -13.22
CA MET A 112 2.79 -2.23 -12.29
C MET A 112 4.06 -2.97 -11.93
N THR A 113 5.18 -2.27 -11.96
CA THR A 113 6.45 -2.71 -11.38
C THR A 113 6.52 -2.38 -9.90
N ALA A 114 7.48 -2.97 -9.17
CA ALA A 114 7.63 -2.75 -7.74
C ALA A 114 7.94 -1.28 -7.41
N SER A 115 8.73 -0.57 -8.23
CA SER A 115 8.95 0.87 -8.05
C SER A 115 7.64 1.68 -8.18
N GLN A 116 6.72 1.25 -9.04
CA GLN A 116 5.41 1.87 -9.19
C GLN A 116 4.48 1.58 -8.01
N PHE A 117 4.61 0.42 -7.35
CA PHE A 117 3.95 0.15 -6.07
C PHE A 117 4.44 1.13 -4.99
N VAL A 118 5.75 1.32 -4.89
CA VAL A 118 6.35 2.30 -3.97
C VAL A 118 5.85 3.71 -4.26
N GLN A 119 5.82 4.11 -5.54
CA GLN A 119 5.32 5.41 -5.95
C GLN A 119 3.84 5.59 -5.58
N ALA A 120 2.99 4.59 -5.82
CA ALA A 120 1.56 4.67 -5.47
C ALA A 120 1.32 4.84 -3.97
N VAL A 121 2.10 4.15 -3.13
CA VAL A 121 2.06 4.33 -1.66
C VAL A 121 2.54 5.73 -1.29
N THR A 122 3.62 6.20 -1.90
CA THR A 122 4.20 7.54 -1.68
C THR A 122 3.22 8.63 -2.05
N ASP A 123 2.63 8.56 -3.24
CA ASP A 123 1.64 9.54 -3.75
C ASP A 123 0.39 9.56 -2.87
N THR A 124 -0.06 8.38 -2.40
CA THR A 124 -1.21 8.29 -1.51
C THR A 124 -0.93 8.95 -0.16
N LEU A 125 0.23 8.67 0.46
CA LEU A 125 0.62 9.25 1.75
C LEU A 125 0.91 10.75 1.64
N ASN A 126 1.49 11.19 0.53
CA ASN A 126 1.68 12.60 0.21
C ASN A 126 0.38 13.30 -0.19
N ARG A 127 -0.71 12.58 -0.46
CA ARG A 127 -1.94 13.14 -1.02
C ARG A 127 -1.65 13.97 -2.28
N GLU A 128 -0.85 13.39 -3.17
CA GLU A 128 -0.39 14.03 -4.41
C GLU A 128 -1.57 14.54 -5.24
N GLY A 129 -1.44 15.77 -5.77
CA GLY A 129 -2.50 16.42 -6.56
C GLY A 129 -3.68 16.96 -5.76
N THR A 130 -3.52 17.17 -4.44
CA THR A 130 -4.52 17.80 -3.56
C THR A 130 -4.00 19.15 -3.01
N GLU A 131 -4.87 19.96 -2.41
CA GLU A 131 -4.48 21.27 -1.83
C GLU A 131 -3.58 21.12 -0.59
N ASP A 132 -3.71 20.00 0.14
CA ASP A 132 -2.94 19.67 1.35
C ASP A 132 -1.85 18.61 1.09
N ALA A 133 -1.26 18.65 -0.11
CA ALA A 133 -0.22 17.72 -0.53
C ALA A 133 1.07 17.91 0.30
N LEU A 134 1.69 16.79 0.68
CA LEU A 134 3.02 16.72 1.27
C LEU A 134 4.06 16.45 0.17
N SER A 135 5.35 16.63 0.50
CA SER A 135 6.44 16.47 -0.47
C SER A 135 7.58 15.59 0.08
N HIS A 136 7.23 14.50 0.76
CA HIS A 136 8.23 13.57 1.29
C HIS A 136 8.72 12.60 0.20
N PRO A 137 10.01 12.23 0.19
CA PRO A 137 10.54 11.26 -0.77
C PRO A 137 10.03 9.85 -0.46
N PRO A 138 10.10 8.90 -1.42
CA PRO A 138 9.69 7.51 -1.22
C PRO A 138 10.30 6.85 0.03
N THR A 139 11.57 7.14 0.33
CA THR A 139 12.29 6.60 1.50
C THR A 139 11.73 7.05 2.85
N ALA A 140 10.97 8.14 2.89
CA ALA A 140 10.24 8.53 4.09
C ALA A 140 9.09 7.55 4.41
N TYR A 141 8.59 6.84 3.41
CA TYR A 141 7.43 5.95 3.54
C TYR A 141 7.76 4.48 3.34
N VAL A 142 8.78 4.14 2.55
CA VAL A 142 9.17 2.75 2.30
C VAL A 142 10.68 2.67 2.39
N SER A 143 11.19 1.86 3.33
CA SER A 143 12.62 1.57 3.46
C SER A 143 13.01 0.25 2.80
N ALA A 144 12.06 -0.70 2.71
CA ALA A 144 12.29 -2.01 2.13
C ALA A 144 11.03 -2.52 1.41
N VAL A 145 11.24 -3.28 0.34
CA VAL A 145 10.21 -4.03 -0.37
C VAL A 145 10.46 -5.52 -0.17
N ILE A 146 9.45 -6.24 0.33
CA ILE A 146 9.48 -7.70 0.43
C ILE A 146 8.65 -8.28 -0.70
N ALA A 147 9.25 -9.17 -1.49
CA ALA A 147 8.60 -9.88 -2.57
C ALA A 147 8.70 -11.40 -2.37
N PRO A 148 7.68 -12.18 -2.77
CA PRO A 148 7.83 -13.63 -2.81
C PRO A 148 8.80 -14.00 -3.94
N ALA A 149 9.67 -14.97 -3.69
CA ALA A 149 10.54 -15.54 -4.70
C ALA A 149 9.68 -16.07 -5.86
N GLU A 150 10.12 -15.80 -7.09
CA GLU A 150 9.36 -16.12 -8.31
C GLU A 150 7.97 -15.47 -8.38
N GLY A 151 7.74 -14.40 -7.61
CA GLY A 151 6.57 -13.56 -7.74
C GLY A 151 6.42 -13.01 -9.15
N LEU A 152 5.17 -12.77 -9.54
CA LEU A 152 4.84 -12.32 -10.89
C LEU A 152 4.82 -10.79 -11.05
N VAL A 153 5.07 -10.04 -9.97
CA VAL A 153 5.29 -8.59 -10.03
C VAL A 153 6.74 -8.34 -10.46
N GLU A 154 6.93 -7.53 -11.49
CA GLU A 154 8.26 -7.13 -11.95
C GLU A 154 8.93 -6.24 -10.90
N LEU A 155 10.13 -6.62 -10.45
CA LEU A 155 10.80 -5.96 -9.31
C LEU A 155 11.64 -4.75 -9.65
N ASP A 156 11.95 -4.53 -10.95
CA ASP A 156 12.74 -3.39 -11.45
C ASP A 156 13.85 -2.92 -10.49
N GLU A 157 14.73 -3.87 -10.12
CA GLU A 157 15.62 -3.75 -8.95
C GLU A 157 16.52 -2.50 -9.01
N ASP A 158 16.97 -2.12 -10.20
CA ASP A 158 17.76 -0.91 -10.42
C ASP A 158 16.98 0.36 -10.04
N ALA A 159 15.71 0.47 -10.44
CA ALA A 159 14.86 1.63 -10.17
C ALA A 159 14.51 1.76 -8.68
N ILE A 160 14.36 0.65 -7.96
CA ILE A 160 14.16 0.65 -6.50
C ILE A 160 15.47 1.01 -5.78
N ALA A 161 16.60 0.46 -6.22
CA ALA A 161 17.89 0.77 -5.62
C ALA A 161 18.25 2.26 -5.81
N GLU A 162 17.94 2.85 -6.97
CA GLU A 162 18.09 4.29 -7.22
C GLU A 162 17.26 5.16 -6.28
N GLN A 163 16.11 4.66 -5.80
CA GLN A 163 15.32 5.35 -4.77
C GLN A 163 15.91 5.21 -3.36
N GLY A 164 16.95 4.39 -3.16
CA GLY A 164 17.54 4.11 -1.85
C GLY A 164 16.75 3.11 -1.01
N ILE A 165 15.96 2.25 -1.66
CA ILE A 165 15.10 1.26 -1.02
C ILE A 165 15.69 -0.14 -1.23
N SER A 166 15.65 -0.99 -0.20
CA SER A 166 16.14 -2.37 -0.33
C SER A 166 15.06 -3.32 -0.85
N ILE A 167 15.45 -4.37 -1.56
CA ILE A 167 14.55 -5.46 -1.99
C ILE A 167 14.98 -6.75 -1.29
N ILE A 168 14.00 -7.44 -0.71
CA ILE A 168 14.18 -8.72 -0.05
C ILE A 168 13.25 -9.74 -0.71
N LYS A 169 13.83 -10.80 -1.26
CA LYS A 169 13.12 -11.91 -1.88
C LYS A 169 13.03 -13.07 -0.89
N LEU A 170 11.82 -13.50 -0.54
CA LEU A 170 11.60 -14.57 0.44
C LEU A 170 11.12 -15.87 -0.20
N SER A 171 11.40 -17.01 0.42
CA SER A 171 10.87 -18.29 -0.06
C SER A 171 9.35 -18.26 -0.17
N SER A 172 8.85 -18.87 -1.25
CA SER A 172 7.44 -18.91 -1.56
C SER A 172 7.01 -20.33 -1.92
N THR A 173 5.73 -20.61 -1.69
CA THR A 173 5.08 -21.83 -2.16
C THR A 173 4.15 -21.49 -3.32
N VAL A 174 4.01 -22.43 -4.25
CA VAL A 174 3.09 -22.29 -5.37
C VAL A 174 1.74 -22.88 -4.97
N LYS A 175 0.68 -22.12 -5.18
CA LYS A 175 -0.69 -22.60 -5.08
C LYS A 175 -1.39 -22.38 -6.41
N GLU A 176 -1.94 -23.44 -6.99
CA GLU A 176 -2.78 -23.34 -8.18
C GLU A 176 -3.99 -22.43 -7.90
N GLY A 177 -4.17 -21.43 -8.75
CA GLY A 177 -5.30 -20.50 -8.73
C GLY A 177 -6.05 -20.53 -10.06
N GLU A 178 -7.32 -20.12 -10.05
CA GLU A 178 -8.17 -20.09 -11.26
C GLU A 178 -7.61 -19.16 -12.35
N GLU A 179 -6.85 -18.13 -11.97
CA GLU A 179 -6.24 -17.13 -12.86
C GLU A 179 -4.74 -17.34 -13.08
N GLY A 180 -4.18 -18.43 -12.55
CA GLY A 180 -2.77 -18.75 -12.60
C GLY A 180 -2.21 -19.09 -11.22
N ASP A 181 -0.96 -19.54 -11.23
CA ASP A 181 -0.26 -19.97 -10.03
C ASP A 181 0.09 -18.79 -9.13
N ILE A 182 -0.47 -18.81 -7.92
CA ILE A 182 -0.24 -17.78 -6.90
C ILE A 182 1.00 -18.17 -6.10
N ARG A 183 1.94 -17.24 -5.95
CA ARG A 183 3.06 -17.37 -5.00
C ARG A 183 2.63 -16.90 -3.62
N LEU A 184 2.75 -17.78 -2.63
CA LEU A 184 2.43 -17.46 -1.23
C LEU A 184 3.71 -17.43 -0.41
N PHE A 185 3.88 -16.37 0.39
CA PHE A 185 4.98 -16.32 1.35
C PHE A 185 4.93 -17.51 2.30
N GLU A 186 6.08 -18.11 2.58
CA GLU A 186 6.21 -19.03 3.69
C GLU A 186 6.16 -18.25 5.01
N PRO A 187 5.17 -18.50 5.90
CA PRO A 187 5.01 -17.69 7.11
C PRO A 187 6.26 -17.61 8.00
N PRO A 188 7.03 -18.70 8.23
CA PRO A 188 8.25 -18.62 9.02
C PRO A 188 9.29 -17.67 8.43
N ALA A 189 9.57 -17.78 7.12
CA ALA A 189 10.54 -16.93 6.43
C ALA A 189 10.13 -15.44 6.48
N LEU A 190 8.83 -15.16 6.34
CA LEU A 190 8.31 -13.79 6.45
C LEU A 190 8.47 -13.22 7.85
N ILE A 191 8.13 -13.99 8.89
CA ILE A 191 8.25 -13.55 10.29
C ILE A 191 9.71 -13.30 10.65
N GLU A 192 10.61 -14.20 10.26
CA GLU A 192 12.04 -14.08 10.50
C GLU A 192 12.62 -12.84 9.81
N SER A 193 12.30 -12.62 8.55
CA SER A 193 12.77 -11.46 7.79
C SER A 193 12.27 -10.14 8.38
N LEU A 194 10.99 -10.04 8.75
CA LEU A 194 10.46 -8.83 9.41
C LEU A 194 11.14 -8.57 10.76
N ALA A 195 11.38 -9.62 11.56
CA ALA A 195 12.08 -9.50 12.84
C ALA A 195 13.53 -9.06 12.65
N GLU A 196 14.22 -9.55 11.61
CA GLU A 196 15.58 -9.14 11.27
C GLU A 196 15.65 -7.67 10.87
N ILE A 197 14.77 -7.20 9.97
CA ILE A 197 14.71 -5.80 9.54
C ILE A 197 14.52 -4.86 10.74
N VAL A 198 13.57 -5.17 11.62
CA VAL A 198 13.32 -4.37 12.83
C VAL A 198 14.52 -4.42 13.78
N GLY A 199 15.10 -5.60 13.97
CA GLY A 199 16.27 -5.80 14.84
C GLY A 199 17.53 -5.09 14.35
N GLU A 200 17.78 -5.05 13.05
CA GLU A 200 18.91 -4.34 12.43
C GLU A 200 18.79 -2.83 12.61
N HIS A 201 17.60 -2.27 12.37
CA HIS A 201 17.36 -0.84 12.55
C HIS A 201 17.57 -0.42 14.01
N ALA A 202 17.06 -1.20 14.96
CA ALA A 202 17.26 -0.96 16.39
C ALA A 202 18.76 -0.95 16.77
N ARG A 203 19.56 -1.87 16.20
CA ARG A 203 21.01 -1.90 16.41
C ARG A 203 21.72 -0.70 15.80
N ALA A 204 21.32 -0.28 14.60
CA ALA A 204 21.90 0.89 13.92
C ALA A 204 21.62 2.20 14.68
N GLY A 205 20.40 2.37 15.19
CA GLY A 205 20.04 3.53 16.03
C GLY A 205 20.82 3.59 17.34
N ALA A 206 21.05 2.44 17.99
CA ALA A 206 21.86 2.36 19.22
C ALA A 206 23.33 2.71 18.97
N ALA A 207 23.91 2.33 17.83
CA ALA A 207 25.29 2.66 17.49
C ALA A 207 25.51 4.15 17.17
N THR A 208 24.46 4.84 16.69
CA THR A 208 24.53 6.27 16.31
C THR A 208 24.33 7.21 17.52
N SER A 209 23.78 6.70 18.62
CA SER A 209 23.49 7.45 19.85
C SER A 209 24.55 7.28 20.95
N ALA A 210 25.57 6.45 20.72
CA ALA A 210 26.72 6.23 21.60
C ALA A 210 27.93 7.09 21.20
#